data_AF-A0A6C0DR18-F1
#
_entry.id   AF-A0A6C0DR18-F1
#
_cell.length_a   1.000
_cell.length_b   1.000
_cell.length_c   1.000
_cell.angle_alpha   90.00
_cell.angle_beta   90.00
_cell.angle_gamma   90.00
#
_symmetry.space_group_name_H-M   'P 1'
#
loop_
_entity.id
_entity.type
_entity.pdbx_description
1 polymer ?
#
loop_
_entity_poly.entity_id
_entity_poly.type
_entity_poly.pdbx_seq_one_letter_code
_entity_poly.pdbx_strand_id
1 'polypeptide(L)'
;MACLFNSLSFFLKIDSYTLRQEICNYLEQNKPIIEGLETRDILEMDGTNYIPNMRGHHTWGGAIEIQAACNIWNMKINVKCRRGNENSTIEFLPVTGVPDKEISLEWTGGHYEPIR
;
A
#
# COMPACT_ATOMS: atom_id res chain seq x y z
N MET A 1 4.46 -3.91 -13.94
CA MET A 1 3.85 -4.43 -12.69
C MET A 1 4.14 -3.47 -11.54
N ALA A 2 3.54 -2.28 -11.60
CA ALA A 2 3.76 -1.20 -10.63
C ALA A 2 2.53 -0.27 -10.53
N CYS A 3 1.35 -0.76 -10.93
CA CYS A 3 0.12 0.02 -11.02
C CYS A 3 -0.27 0.66 -9.69
N LEU A 4 -0.09 -0.05 -8.57
CA LEU A 4 -0.29 0.53 -7.23
C LEU A 4 0.62 1.74 -7.02
N PHE A 5 1.93 1.56 -7.15
CA PHE A 5 2.92 2.63 -6.92
C PHE A 5 2.72 3.80 -7.88
N ASN A 6 2.36 3.55 -9.15
CA ASN A 6 2.00 4.59 -10.11
C ASN A 6 0.73 5.35 -9.70
N SER A 7 -0.26 4.65 -9.17
CA SER A 7 -1.50 5.27 -8.71
C SER A 7 -1.29 6.11 -7.45
N LEU A 8 -0.45 5.64 -6.52
CA LEU A 8 -0.04 6.43 -5.36
C LEU A 8 0.83 7.63 -5.76
N SER A 9 1.75 7.44 -6.72
CA SER A 9 2.60 8.49 -7.29
C SER A 9 1.78 9.65 -7.85
N PHE A 10 0.63 9.37 -8.47
CA PHE A 10 -0.28 10.39 -8.98
C PHE A 10 -0.73 11.40 -7.91
N PHE A 11 -1.01 10.93 -6.69
CA PHE A 11 -1.43 11.80 -5.57
C PHE A 11 -0.23 12.40 -4.84
N LEU A 12 0.79 11.59 -4.56
CA LEU A 12 1.94 11.97 -3.74
C LEU A 12 2.97 12.82 -4.47
N LYS A 13 2.96 12.83 -5.80
CA LYS A 13 3.96 13.51 -6.64
C LYS A 13 5.40 13.03 -6.38
N ILE A 14 5.53 11.79 -5.91
CA ILE A 14 6.80 11.07 -5.74
C ILE A 14 6.89 10.04 -6.85
N ASP A 15 8.05 9.84 -7.47
CA ASP A 15 8.19 8.82 -8.50
C ASP A 15 7.94 7.41 -7.93
N SER A 16 7.36 6.53 -8.75
CA SER A 16 6.92 5.19 -8.30
C SER A 16 8.05 4.30 -7.79
N TYR A 17 9.28 4.50 -8.27
CA TYR A 17 10.42 3.72 -7.82
C TYR A 17 10.83 4.15 -6.41
N THR A 18 11.02 5.46 -6.19
CA THR A 18 11.32 6.01 -4.85
C THR A 18 10.21 5.66 -3.87
N LEU A 19 8.95 5.82 -4.26
CA LEU A 19 7.80 5.45 -3.42
C LEU A 19 7.85 3.99 -2.97
N ARG A 20 8.17 3.07 -3.90
CA ARG A 20 8.38 1.65 -3.58
C ARG A 20 9.52 1.45 -2.58
N GLN A 21 10.65 2.14 -2.78
CA GLN A 21 11.80 2.01 -1.87
C GLN A 21 11.48 2.54 -0.47
N GLU A 22 10.77 3.67 -0.36
CA GLU A 22 10.35 4.23 0.93
C GLU A 22 9.43 3.28 1.69
N ILE A 23 8.46 2.66 1.00
CA ILE A 23 7.61 1.62 1.60
C ILE A 23 8.44 0.42 2.06
N CYS A 24 9.36 -0.07 1.23
CA CYS A 24 10.22 -1.19 1.61
C CYS A 24 11.12 -0.84 2.81
N ASN A 25 11.65 0.38 2.87
CA ASN A 25 12.44 0.87 4.00
C ASN A 25 11.61 0.92 5.30
N TYR A 26 10.36 1.36 5.21
CA TYR A 26 9.43 1.39 6.34
C TYR A 26 9.16 -0.02 6.89
N LEU A 27 8.87 -0.96 6.00
CA LEU A 27 8.59 -2.35 6.35
C LEU A 27 9.84 -3.06 6.90
N GLU A 28 11.02 -2.81 6.32
CA GLU A 28 12.31 -3.36 6.78
C GLU A 28 12.70 -2.84 8.17
N GLN A 29 12.31 -1.62 8.52
CA GLN A 29 12.46 -1.07 9.87
C GLN A 29 11.48 -1.67 10.88
N ASN A 30 10.66 -2.66 10.47
CA ASN A 30 9.65 -3.32 11.29
C ASN A 30 8.66 -2.32 11.92
N LYS A 31 8.36 -1.22 11.23
CA LYS A 31 7.38 -0.23 11.69
C LYS A 31 5.97 -0.79 11.54
N PRO A 32 5.06 -0.52 12.48
CA PRO A 32 3.78 -1.23 12.59
C PRO A 32 2.88 -0.95 11.39
N ILE A 33 2.36 -2.00 10.75
CA ILE A 33 1.30 -1.89 9.73
C ILE A 33 -0.09 -2.28 10.26
N ILE A 34 -0.15 -3.04 11.34
CA ILE A 34 -1.39 -3.40 12.04
C ILE A 34 -1.15 -3.30 13.54
N GLU A 35 -2.20 -2.96 14.29
CA GLU A 35 -2.11 -2.90 15.75
C GLU A 35 -1.97 -4.31 16.35
N GLY A 36 -1.07 -4.45 17.32
CA GLY A 36 -0.92 -5.70 18.09
C GLY A 36 -0.14 -6.82 17.40
N LEU A 37 0.40 -6.62 16.19
CA LEU A 37 1.31 -7.56 15.53
C LEU A 37 2.57 -6.86 15.02
N GLU A 38 3.69 -7.55 15.12
CA GLU A 38 4.96 -7.10 14.54
C GLU A 38 4.90 -7.23 13.01
N THR A 39 5.38 -6.21 12.31
CA THR A 39 5.35 -6.20 10.84
C THR A 39 6.11 -7.38 10.25
N ARG A 40 7.27 -7.75 10.81
CA ARG A 40 8.06 -8.90 10.36
C ARG A 40 7.26 -10.21 10.38
N ASP A 41 6.41 -10.42 11.39
CA ASP A 41 5.66 -11.66 11.54
C ASP A 41 4.62 -11.76 10.41
N ILE A 42 4.02 -10.62 10.04
CA ILE A 42 3.10 -10.52 8.90
C ILE A 42 3.83 -10.78 7.58
N LEU A 43 5.02 -10.20 7.40
CA LEU A 43 5.81 -10.41 6.19
C LEU A 43 6.25 -11.88 6.05
N GLU A 44 6.62 -12.54 7.15
CA GLU A 44 6.97 -13.95 7.17
C GLU A 44 5.80 -14.86 6.77
N MET A 45 4.57 -14.49 7.13
CA MET A 45 3.35 -15.20 6.71
C MET A 45 3.09 -15.10 5.21
N ASP A 46 3.46 -13.98 4.57
CA ASP A 46 3.27 -13.79 3.12
C ASP A 46 4.38 -14.46 2.31
N GLY A 47 5.61 -14.49 2.84
CA GLY A 47 6.67 -15.33 2.30
C GLY A 47 8.09 -14.94 2.71
N THR A 48 9.01 -15.90 2.57
CA THR A 48 10.44 -15.64 2.79
C THR A 48 10.98 -14.64 1.77
N ASN A 49 11.87 -13.74 2.21
CA ASN A 49 12.48 -12.70 1.38
C ASN A 49 11.47 -11.69 0.78
N TYR A 50 10.37 -11.40 1.50
CA TYR A 50 9.36 -10.44 1.07
C TYR A 50 9.95 -9.10 0.62
N ILE A 51 10.77 -8.46 1.44
CA ILE A 51 11.33 -7.12 1.16
C ILE A 51 12.25 -7.11 -0.08
N PRO A 52 13.28 -7.98 -0.19
CA PRO A 52 14.08 -8.05 -1.41
C PRO A 52 13.24 -8.23 -2.68
N ASN A 53 12.21 -9.08 -2.61
CA ASN A 53 11.30 -9.29 -3.73
C ASN A 53 10.46 -8.03 -4.02
N MET A 54 9.90 -7.40 -2.99
CA MET A 54 9.05 -6.21 -3.12
C MET A 54 9.81 -4.99 -3.66
N ARG A 55 11.12 -4.88 -3.42
CA ARG A 55 11.96 -3.84 -4.04
C ARG A 55 12.08 -3.99 -5.56
N GLY A 56 11.85 -5.19 -6.10
CA GLY A 56 11.88 -5.47 -7.54
C GLY A 56 10.74 -4.82 -8.31
N HIS A 57 11.03 -4.24 -9.48
CA HIS A 57 10.05 -3.53 -10.32
C HIS A 57 8.97 -4.42 -10.96
N HIS A 58 9.11 -5.74 -10.84
CA HIS A 58 8.14 -6.74 -11.32
C HIS A 58 7.13 -7.19 -10.25
N THR A 59 7.34 -6.84 -8.98
CA THR A 59 6.51 -7.33 -7.88
C THR A 59 5.30 -6.44 -7.70
N TRP A 60 4.12 -7.07 -7.57
CA TRP A 60 2.84 -6.38 -7.36
C TRP A 60 2.76 -5.98 -5.90
N GLY A 61 2.54 -4.69 -5.64
CA GLY A 61 2.16 -4.25 -4.30
C GLY A 61 0.67 -4.52 -4.05
N GLY A 62 0.31 -4.66 -2.77
CA GLY A 62 -1.05 -4.95 -2.34
C GLY A 62 -1.40 -4.27 -1.02
N ALA A 63 -2.16 -4.96 -0.18
CA ALA A 63 -2.69 -4.42 1.07
C ALA A 63 -1.57 -3.99 2.04
N ILE A 64 -0.47 -4.74 2.13
CA ILE A 64 0.69 -4.42 2.99
C ILE A 64 1.30 -3.07 2.58
N GLU A 65 1.56 -2.87 1.29
CA GLU A 65 2.11 -1.61 0.77
C GLU A 65 1.14 -0.44 0.95
N ILE A 66 -0.16 -0.66 0.73
CA ILE A 66 -1.18 0.37 0.92
C ILE A 66 -1.21 0.81 2.39
N GLN A 67 -1.20 -0.15 3.31
CA GLN A 67 -1.23 0.13 4.74
C GLN A 67 0.06 0.83 5.21
N ALA A 68 1.22 0.41 4.70
CA ALA A 68 2.48 1.12 4.94
C ALA A 68 2.42 2.56 4.41
N ALA A 69 1.83 2.77 3.23
CA ALA A 69 1.65 4.10 2.68
C ALA A 69 0.73 4.98 3.54
N CYS A 70 -0.37 4.44 4.05
CA CYS A 70 -1.22 5.14 5.01
C CYS A 70 -0.41 5.67 6.21
N ASN A 71 0.49 4.84 6.74
CA ASN A 71 1.29 5.18 7.91
C ASN A 71 2.40 6.20 7.60
N ILE A 72 3.13 6.02 6.49
CA ILE A 72 4.26 6.89 6.12
C ILE A 72 3.79 8.32 5.86
N TRP A 73 2.66 8.46 5.16
CA TRP A 73 2.16 9.76 4.70
C TRP A 73 0.93 10.24 5.46
N ASN A 74 0.59 9.61 6.59
CA ASN A 74 -0.53 9.95 7.46
C ASN A 74 -1.86 10.19 6.69
N MET A 75 -2.23 9.25 5.83
CA MET A 75 -3.39 9.40 4.94
C MET A 75 -4.34 8.21 5.02
N LYS A 76 -5.62 8.48 4.73
CA LYS A 76 -6.63 7.47 4.47
C LYS A 76 -6.59 7.09 2.98
N ILE A 77 -6.55 5.78 2.70
CA ILE A 77 -6.62 5.26 1.34
C ILE A 77 -7.85 4.38 1.21
N ASN A 78 -8.78 4.77 0.33
CA ASN A 78 -9.95 3.96 0.01
C ASN A 78 -9.69 3.17 -1.25
N VAL A 79 -9.83 1.86 -1.20
CA VAL A 79 -9.73 0.99 -2.37
C VAL A 79 -11.13 0.52 -2.75
N LYS A 80 -11.66 1.04 -3.85
CA LYS A 80 -12.93 0.58 -4.43
C LYS A 80 -12.67 -0.67 -5.26
N CYS A 81 -13.14 -1.81 -4.76
CA CYS A 81 -13.13 -3.05 -5.52
C CYS A 81 -14.24 -2.98 -6.58
N ARG A 82 -13.85 -3.05 -7.85
CA ARG A 82 -14.77 -3.16 -9.01
C ARG A 82 -14.61 -4.48 -9.75
N ARG A 83 -14.18 -5.53 -9.03
CA ARG A 83 -14.06 -6.86 -9.62
C ARG A 83 -15.46 -7.45 -9.79
N GLY A 84 -16.00 -7.40 -11.01
CA GLY A 84 -17.34 -7.90 -11.32
C GLY A 84 -18.44 -6.93 -10.87
N ASN A 85 -19.50 -7.45 -10.23
CA ASN A 85 -20.64 -6.66 -9.75
C ASN A 85 -20.51 -6.23 -8.29
N GLU A 86 -19.40 -6.55 -7.63
CA GLU A 86 -19.14 -6.12 -6.27
C GLU A 86 -18.70 -4.66 -6.27
N ASN A 87 -19.33 -3.88 -5.39
CA ASN A 87 -19.06 -2.45 -5.22
C ASN A 87 -18.65 -2.20 -3.76
N SER A 88 -17.66 -2.96 -3.30
CA SER A 88 -17.13 -2.86 -1.94
C SER A 88 -15.98 -1.86 -1.88
N THR A 89 -15.90 -1.11 -0.78
CA THR A 89 -14.78 -0.22 -0.49
C THR A 89 -14.03 -0.76 0.71
N ILE A 90 -12.72 -0.96 0.57
CA ILE A 90 -11.82 -1.30 1.66
C ILE A 90 -11.13 0.00 2.08
N GLU A 91 -11.26 0.36 3.34
CA GLU A 91 -10.64 1.55 3.90
C GLU A 91 -9.36 1.17 4.63
N PHE A 92 -8.27 1.85 4.29
CA PHE A 92 -7.00 1.76 5.00
C PHE A 92 -6.77 3.06 5.75
N LEU A 93 -6.50 2.94 7.05
CA LEU A 93 -6.29 4.05 7.97
C LEU A 93 -4.89 3.96 8.58
N PRO A 94 -4.25 5.09 8.90
CA PRO A 94 -2.97 5.05 9.60
C PRO A 94 -3.14 4.37 10.97
N VAL A 95 -2.19 3.52 11.35
CA VAL A 95 -2.21 2.81 12.64
C VAL A 95 -2.19 3.79 13.82
N THR A 96 -1.52 4.93 13.64
CA THR A 96 -1.43 5.97 14.66
C THR A 96 -1.84 7.32 14.07
N GLY A 97 -2.70 8.04 14.80
CA GLY A 97 -3.09 9.41 14.45
C GLY A 97 -4.41 9.50 13.68
N VAL A 98 -4.76 10.73 13.31
CA VAL A 98 -5.93 11.03 12.48
C VAL A 98 -5.41 11.39 11.08
N PRO A 99 -5.89 10.73 10.01
CA PRO A 99 -5.44 11.03 8.66
C PRO A 99 -5.78 12.47 8.28
N ASP A 100 -4.81 13.18 7.69
CA ASP A 100 -4.99 14.57 7.25
C ASP A 100 -5.37 14.68 5.76
N LYS A 101 -5.24 13.57 5.02
CA LYS A 101 -5.55 13.44 3.60
C LYS A 101 -6.32 12.15 3.35
N GLU A 102 -7.16 12.19 2.32
CA GLU A 102 -7.90 11.05 1.83
C GLU A 102 -7.69 10.92 0.33
N ILE A 103 -7.28 9.74 -0.11
CA ILE A 103 -7.16 9.40 -1.54
C ILE A 103 -7.97 8.14 -1.83
N SER A 104 -8.35 7.99 -3.10
CA SER A 104 -9.14 6.84 -3.53
C SER A 104 -8.47 6.16 -4.72
N LEU A 105 -8.41 4.83 -4.65
CA LEU A 105 -7.92 3.94 -5.69
C LEU A 105 -9.06 3.04 -6.15
N GLU A 106 -9.05 2.65 -7.41
CA GLU A 106 -9.89 1.61 -7.96
C GLU A 106 -9.06 0.34 -8.17
N TRP A 107 -9.62 -0.82 -7.82
CA TRP A 107 -9.01 -2.13 -8.05
C TRP A 107 -9.91 -3.04 -8.88
N THR A 108 -9.41 -3.51 -10.03
CA THR A 108 -10.17 -4.28 -11.02
C THR A 108 -9.82 -5.78 -11.03
N GLY A 109 -9.21 -6.30 -9.96
CA GLY A 109 -8.84 -7.72 -9.83
C GLY A 109 -7.38 -8.04 -10.13
N GLY A 110 -6.61 -7.07 -10.63
CA GLY A 110 -5.17 -7.20 -10.87
C GLY A 110 -4.48 -5.88 -11.27
N HIS A 111 -5.24 -4.77 -11.24
CA HIS A 111 -4.76 -3.45 -11.60
C HIS A 111 -5.31 -2.43 -10.63
N TYR A 112 -4.51 -1.41 -10.33
CA TYR A 112 -4.89 -0.25 -9.52
C TYR A 112 -4.87 1.00 -10.39
N GLU A 113 -5.87 1.85 -10.23
CA GLU A 113 -5.93 3.18 -10.86
C GLU A 113 -6.30 4.26 -9.84
N PRO A 114 -5.79 5.49 -9.98
CA PRO A 114 -6.19 6.60 -9.12
C PRO A 114 -7.59 7.10 -9.49
N ILE A 115 -8.45 7.30 -8.50
CA ILE A 115 -9.75 7.95 -8.68
C ILE A 115 -9.57 9.46 -8.44
N ARG A 116 -9.89 10.26 -9.46
CA ARG A 116 -9.75 11.72 -9.43
C ARG A 116 -10.87 12.42 -8.69
#